data_AF-A0A9Y2IJW9-F1
#
_entry.id   AF-A0A9Y2IJW9-F1
#
_cell.length_a   1.000
_cell.length_b   1.000
_cell.length_c   1.000
_cell.angle_alpha   90.00
_cell.angle_beta   90.00
_cell.angle_gamma   90.00
#
_symmetry.space_group_name_H-M   'P 1'
#
loop_
_entity.id
_entity.type
_entity.pdbx_description
1 polymer ?
#
loop_
_entity_poly.entity_id
_entity_poly.type
_entity_poly.pdbx_seq_one_letter_code
_entity_poly.pdbx_strand_id
1 'polypeptide(L)' 'MDFSDRQDFEDAARGFVATLDPATITGADGRAVFDLRPYAQLDGDCPDTR' A
#
# COMPACT_ATOMS: atom_id res chain seq x y z
N MET A 1 -9.15 21.53 -2.03
CA MET A 1 -8.55 20.51 -1.14
C MET A 1 -7.13 20.95 -0.88
N ASP A 2 -6.69 20.88 0.36
CA ASP A 2 -5.33 21.23 0.73
C ASP A 2 -4.48 19.95 0.71
N PHE A 3 -3.60 19.81 -0.28
CA PHE A 3 -2.68 18.67 -0.41
C PHE A 3 -1.41 18.86 0.43
N SER A 4 -1.22 20.02 1.05
CA SER A 4 -0.12 20.26 1.99
C SER A 4 -0.43 19.73 3.38
N ASP A 5 -1.71 19.55 3.71
CA ASP A 5 -2.13 18.81 4.89
C ASP A 5 -1.82 17.32 4.70
N ARG A 6 -0.95 16.79 5.57
CA ARG A 6 -0.47 15.40 5.53
C ARG A 6 -0.90 14.60 6.75
N GLN A 7 -1.82 15.11 7.56
CA GLN A 7 -2.17 14.47 8.84
C GLN A 7 -2.68 13.03 8.66
N ASP A 8 -3.43 12.75 7.59
CA ASP A 8 -3.89 11.38 7.28
C ASP A 8 -2.74 10.38 7.13
N PHE A 9 -1.59 10.80 6.61
CA PHE A 9 -0.40 9.94 6.48
C PHE A 9 0.27 9.70 7.83
N GLU A 10 0.32 10.71 8.69
CA GLU A 10 0.87 10.60 10.03
C GLU A 10 0.02 9.66 10.89
N ASP A 11 -1.30 9.80 10.81
CA ASP A 11 -2.25 8.94 11.49
C ASP A 11 -2.19 7.49 10.99
N ALA A 12 -2.03 7.27 9.68
CA ALA A 12 -1.87 5.93 9.10
C ALA A 12 -0.56 5.23 9.52
N ALA A 13 0.52 5.99 9.73
CA ALA A 13 1.82 5.44 10.14
C ALA A 13 1.93 5.22 11.66
N ARG A 14 1.04 5.83 12.44
CA ARG A 14 1.12 5.83 13.90
C ARG A 14 0.92 4.43 14.48
N GLY A 15 1.90 3.98 15.27
CA GLY A 15 1.85 2.67 15.93
C GLY A 15 2.17 1.48 15.02
N PHE A 16 2.82 1.73 13.88
CA PHE A 16 3.29 0.69 12.96
C PHE A 16 4.17 -0.36 13.67
N VAL A 17 3.92 -1.64 13.37
CA VAL A 17 4.63 -2.78 13.97
C VAL A 17 5.50 -3.52 12.95
N ALA A 18 4.95 -3.89 11.80
CA ALA A 18 5.66 -4.65 10.77
C ALA A 18 4.99 -4.56 9.39
N THR A 19 5.78 -4.80 8.33
CA THR A 19 5.31 -5.01 6.96
C THR A 19 5.09 -6.50 6.69
N LEU A 20 4.32 -6.81 5.64
CA LEU A 20 4.23 -8.14 5.05
C LEU A 20 5.16 -8.23 3.83
N ASP A 21 6.09 -9.19 3.82
CA ASP A 21 6.98 -9.43 2.69
C ASP A 21 7.06 -10.94 2.37
N PRO A 22 6.59 -11.40 1.19
CA PRO A 22 5.92 -10.62 0.16
C PRO A 22 4.50 -10.21 0.59
N ALA A 23 4.02 -9.04 0.16
CA ALA A 23 2.68 -8.52 0.44
C ALA A 23 1.56 -9.27 -0.31
N THR A 24 1.55 -10.60 -0.22
CA THR A 24 0.63 -11.51 -0.89
C THR A 24 0.14 -12.57 0.09
N ILE A 25 -1.16 -12.84 0.06
CA ILE A 25 -1.81 -13.90 0.83
C ILE A 25 -2.26 -14.99 -0.15
N THR A 26 -1.90 -16.25 0.13
CA THR A 26 -2.24 -17.40 -0.71
C THR A 26 -3.26 -18.31 -0.05
N GLY A 27 -4.21 -18.81 -0.82
CA GLY A 27 -5.17 -19.83 -0.41
C GLY A 27 -4.58 -21.23 -0.36
N ALA A 28 -5.35 -22.20 0.14
CA ALA A 28 -4.94 -23.60 0.27
C ALA A 28 -4.68 -24.28 -1.09
N ASP A 29 -5.22 -23.75 -2.18
CA ASP A 29 -4.99 -24.19 -3.55
C ASP A 29 -3.73 -23.57 -4.19
N GLY A 30 -2.97 -22.77 -3.41
CA GLY A 30 -1.75 -22.09 -3.85
C GLY A 30 -1.97 -20.82 -4.67
N ARG A 31 -3.22 -20.42 -4.93
CA ARG A 31 -3.51 -19.16 -5.65
C ARG A 31 -3.47 -17.97 -4.71
N ALA A 32 -3.03 -16.82 -5.22
CA ALA A 32 -3.14 -15.57 -4.49
C ALA A 32 -4.62 -15.22 -4.29
N VAL A 33 -5.01 -15.02 -3.03
CA VAL A 33 -6.34 -14.53 -2.67
C VAL A 33 -6.33 -13.01 -2.45
N PHE A 34 -5.15 -12.45 -2.13
CA PHE A 34 -4.93 -11.02 -2.01
C PHE A 34 -3.47 -10.70 -2.35
N ASP A 35 -3.22 -9.66 -3.16
CA ASP A 35 -1.87 -9.27 -3.57
C ASP A 35 -1.76 -7.75 -3.69
N LEU A 36 -0.86 -7.17 -2.90
CA LEU A 36 -0.60 -5.73 -2.89
C LEU A 36 0.59 -5.33 -3.76
N ARG A 37 1.39 -6.29 -4.24
CA ARG A 37 2.57 -6.00 -5.09
C ARG A 37 2.24 -5.18 -6.34
N PRO A 38 1.08 -5.40 -7.02
CA PRO A 38 0.69 -4.58 -8.17
C PRO A 38 0.33 -3.13 -7.84
N TYR A 39 0.41 -2.70 -6.57
CA TYR A 39 0.22 -1.31 -6.15
C TYR A 39 1.55 -0.63 -5.77
N ALA A 40 2.68 -1.30 -5.91
CA ALA A 40 3.99 -0.73 -5.57
C ALA A 40 4.31 0.54 -6.37
N GLN A 41 3.68 0.77 -7.53
CA GLN A 41 3.81 2.01 -8.29
C GLN A 41 3.29 3.26 -7.56
N LEU A 42 2.43 3.11 -6.55
CA LEU A 42 1.89 4.23 -5.79
C LEU A 42 2.94 4.93 -4.91
N ASP A 43 4.08 4.28 -4.68
CA ASP A 43 5.22 4.88 -3.98
C ASP A 43 6.06 5.80 -4.88
N GLY A 44 5.74 5.86 -6.18
CA GLY A 44 6.37 6.72 -7.17
C GLY A 44 5.66 8.05 -7.37
N ASP A 45 6.21 8.86 -8.29
CA ASP A 45 5.59 10.13 -8.69
C ASP A 45 4.19 9.92 -9.27
N CYS A 46 3.32 10.91 -9.06
CA CYS A 46 1.98 10.89 -9.63
C CYS A 46 2.07 10.79 -11.16
N PRO A 47 1.51 9.74 -11.79
CA PRO A 47 1.52 9.63 -13.24
C PRO A 47 0.63 10.71 -13.88
N ASP A 48 0.99 11.12 -15.09
CA ASP A 48 0.23 12.09 -15.88
C ASP A 48 -1.17 11.57 -16.27
N THR A 49 -1.36 10.25 -16.25
CA THR A 49 -2.61 9.57 -16.55
C THR A 49 -3.21 8.98 -15.28
N ARG A 50 -4.46 9.33 -14.98
CA ARG A 50 -5.30 8.64 -14.00
C ARG A 50 -6.10 7.53 -14.62
#